data_AF-A0A8J6F3L6-F1
#
_entry.id   AF-A0A8J6F3L6-F1
#
_cell.length_a   1.000
_cell.length_b   1.000
_cell.length_c   1.000
_cell.angle_alpha   90.00
_cell.angle_beta   90.00
_cell.angle_gamma   90.00
#
_symmetry.space_group_name_H-M   'P 1'
#
loop_
_entity.id
_entity.type
_entity.pdbx_description
1 polymer ?
#
loop_
_entity_poly.entity_id
_entity_poly.type
_entity_poly.pdbx_seq_one_letter_code
_entity_poly.pdbx_strand_id
1 'polypeptide(L)'
;MISNVCLVSCRKSPLYDNCFLHAPDGQPLCTCDRKKAQWYLDKGIGDLISSDPFVVRLRFEPSGRPESSVDYYLTVKENLCVVCGKRESYIRKNIVPHEYRRHFPIQMKDHNSHDVLLLCTSCHAVSNYYDNNLKQQLAVEFSAPIGCEEGMRMLEDPIRRQVRSAARALLHASKLPVNRREELLSEIRAFYLVDDVTEETLKNASNLETR
;
A
#
# COMPACT_ATOMS: atom_id res chain seq x y z
N MET A 1 24.58 -15.23 13.67
CA MET A 1 23.48 -14.26 13.62
C MET A 1 23.07 -14.07 12.17
N ILE A 2 22.12 -14.87 11.69
CA ILE A 2 21.57 -14.71 10.34
C ILE A 2 20.16 -14.17 10.56
N SER A 3 20.04 -12.85 10.52
CA SER A 3 18.76 -12.15 10.52
C SER A 3 18.06 -12.47 9.21
N ASN A 4 17.01 -13.29 9.29
CA ASN A 4 16.13 -13.58 8.16
C ASN A 4 15.22 -12.37 7.95
N VAL A 5 15.79 -11.30 7.38
CA VAL A 5 15.03 -10.15 6.89
C VAL A 5 14.22 -10.65 5.71
N CYS A 6 12.91 -10.69 5.88
CA CYS A 6 11.97 -10.90 4.79
C CYS A 6 12.24 -9.79 3.75
N LEU A 7 12.99 -10.14 2.70
CA LEU A 7 13.31 -9.25 1.58
C LEU A 7 12.01 -9.01 0.82
N VAL A 8 11.23 -8.04 1.29
CA VAL A 8 10.24 -7.37 0.45
C VAL A 8 11.04 -6.83 -0.71
N SER A 9 10.92 -7.44 -1.89
CA SER A 9 11.61 -7.03 -3.11
C SER A 9 11.40 -5.53 -3.30
N CYS A 10 12.43 -4.73 -2.99
CA CYS A 10 12.40 -3.29 -3.25
C CYS A 10 12.19 -3.12 -4.74
N ARG A 11 11.07 -2.50 -5.10
CA ARG A 11 10.70 -2.25 -6.50
C ARG A 11 11.85 -1.44 -7.13
N LYS A 12 12.50 -1.99 -8.15
CA LYS A 12 13.68 -1.38 -8.80
C LYS A 12 13.33 -0.17 -9.67
N SER A 13 12.08 -0.08 -10.13
CA SER A 13 11.58 1.00 -10.99
C SER A 13 10.95 2.12 -10.17
N PRO A 14 11.11 3.40 -10.56
CA PRO A 14 10.36 4.50 -9.97
C PRO A 14 8.84 4.30 -10.10
N LEU A 15 8.08 4.98 -9.25
CA LEU A 15 6.61 5.05 -9.32
C LEU A 15 6.09 6.29 -10.02
N TYR A 16 6.88 7.36 -10.08
CA TYR A 16 6.65 8.49 -10.96
C TYR A 16 7.68 8.46 -12.08
N ASP A 17 7.23 8.12 -13.29
CA ASP A 17 8.08 8.18 -14.49
C ASP A 17 8.21 9.61 -15.04
N ASN A 18 7.31 10.51 -14.63
CA ASN A 18 7.27 11.93 -15.03
C ASN A 18 7.33 12.16 -16.55
N CYS A 19 6.63 11.32 -17.32
CA CYS A 19 6.46 11.52 -18.76
C CYS A 19 5.45 12.65 -19.02
N PHE A 20 5.68 13.51 -20.00
CA PHE A 20 4.80 14.64 -20.30
C PHE A 20 3.78 14.30 -21.39
N LEU A 21 2.53 14.69 -21.19
CA LEU A 21 1.49 14.72 -22.21
C LEU A 21 1.24 16.15 -22.66
N HIS A 22 1.27 16.39 -23.97
CA HIS A 22 0.99 17.70 -24.57
C HIS A 22 -0.28 17.64 -25.44
N ALA A 23 -1.00 18.75 -25.53
CA ALA A 23 -2.10 18.93 -26.47
C ALA A 23 -1.59 19.10 -27.92
N PRO A 24 -2.47 19.03 -28.94
CA PRO A 24 -2.08 19.13 -30.36
C PRO A 24 -1.31 20.41 -30.71
N ASP A 25 -1.61 21.51 -30.02
CA ASP A 25 -0.94 22.82 -30.14
C ASP A 25 0.41 22.90 -29.39
N GLY A 26 0.78 21.86 -28.65
CA GLY A 26 2.00 21.78 -27.87
C GLY A 26 1.85 22.22 -26.41
N GLN A 27 0.66 22.66 -25.96
CA GLN A 27 0.45 23.03 -24.56
C GLN A 27 0.67 21.82 -23.64
N PRO A 28 1.51 21.92 -22.58
CA PRO A 28 1.64 20.88 -21.58
C PRO A 28 0.32 20.62 -20.85
N LEU A 29 -0.05 19.35 -20.70
CA LEU A 29 -1.29 18.92 -20.02
C LEU A 29 -1.01 18.35 -18.64
N CYS A 30 -0.13 17.35 -18.54
CA CYS A 30 0.22 16.72 -17.28
C CYS A 30 1.48 15.87 -17.39
N THR A 31 2.01 15.49 -16.22
CA THR A 31 2.95 14.39 -16.04
C THR A 31 2.18 13.08 -15.82
N CYS A 32 2.73 11.96 -16.30
CA CYS A 32 2.13 10.65 -16.13
C CYS A 32 3.16 9.51 -16.14
N ASP A 33 2.67 8.30 -15.84
CA ASP A 33 3.44 7.07 -15.93
C ASP A 33 3.76 6.72 -17.40
N ARG A 34 4.93 6.10 -17.63
CA ARG A 34 5.42 5.69 -18.96
C ARG A 34 4.42 4.81 -19.68
N LYS A 35 3.75 3.90 -18.95
CA LYS A 35 2.71 3.02 -19.51
C LYS A 35 1.55 3.81 -20.11
N LYS A 36 1.14 4.92 -19.48
CA LYS A 36 0.04 5.76 -19.97
C LYS A 36 0.48 6.53 -21.23
N ALA A 37 1.67 7.13 -21.20
CA ALA A 37 2.19 7.83 -22.37
C ALA A 37 2.37 6.87 -23.57
N GLN A 38 2.90 5.67 -23.33
CA GLN A 38 3.08 4.65 -24.36
C GLN A 38 1.74 4.18 -24.95
N TRP A 39 0.70 4.05 -24.13
CA TRP A 39 -0.64 3.67 -24.61
C TRP A 39 -1.16 4.60 -25.72
N TYR A 40 -0.91 5.92 -25.63
CA TYR A 40 -1.31 6.86 -26.69
C TYR A 40 -0.56 6.63 -28.01
N LEU A 41 0.73 6.30 -27.92
CA LEU A 41 1.56 5.96 -29.09
C LEU A 41 1.07 4.66 -29.73
N ASP A 42 0.88 3.61 -28.92
CA ASP A 42 0.46 2.29 -29.39
C ASP A 42 -0.93 2.33 -30.04
N LYS A 43 -1.79 3.24 -29.58
CA LYS A 43 -3.11 3.49 -30.16
C LYS A 43 -3.09 4.37 -31.42
N GLY A 44 -1.94 4.92 -31.81
CA GLY A 44 -1.82 5.80 -32.98
C GLY A 44 -2.50 7.17 -32.82
N ILE A 45 -2.84 7.54 -31.58
CA ILE A 45 -3.52 8.81 -31.22
C ILE A 45 -2.59 9.79 -30.50
N GLY A 46 -1.30 9.48 -30.45
CA GLY A 46 -0.25 10.36 -29.97
C GLY A 46 1.03 10.23 -30.79
N ASP A 47 1.84 11.28 -30.77
CA ASP A 47 3.14 11.38 -31.41
C ASP A 47 4.23 11.50 -30.36
N LEU A 48 5.33 10.77 -30.56
CA LEU A 48 6.53 10.95 -29.75
C LEU A 48 7.21 12.26 -30.17
N ILE A 49 7.35 13.19 -29.22
CA ILE A 49 8.02 14.48 -29.44
C ILE A 49 9.46 14.46 -28.94
N SER A 50 9.69 13.84 -27.79
CA SER A 50 11.03 13.64 -27.24
C SER A 50 11.11 12.31 -26.52
N SER A 51 12.26 11.64 -26.62
CA SER A 51 12.55 10.42 -25.86
C SER A 51 13.10 10.71 -24.46
N ASP A 52 13.70 11.89 -24.25
CA ASP A 52 14.26 12.34 -22.97
C ASP A 52 14.22 13.89 -22.84
N PRO A 53 13.39 14.47 -21.94
CA PRO A 53 12.35 13.79 -21.18
C PRO A 53 11.33 13.13 -22.11
N PHE A 54 10.65 12.07 -21.67
CA PHE A 54 9.68 11.39 -22.52
C PHE A 54 8.41 12.25 -22.69
N VAL A 55 8.18 12.77 -23.89
CA VAL A 55 7.07 13.66 -24.21
C VAL A 55 6.23 13.05 -25.33
N VAL A 56 4.93 12.90 -25.08
CA VAL A 56 3.95 12.44 -26.07
C VAL A 56 2.93 13.55 -26.30
N ARG A 57 2.74 13.93 -27.56
CA ARG A 57 1.71 14.89 -27.98
C ARG A 57 0.48 14.16 -28.45
N LEU A 58 -0.68 14.52 -27.92
CA LEU A 58 -1.97 13.98 -28.37
C LEU A 58 -2.32 14.51 -29.77
N ARG A 59 -2.97 13.67 -30.58
CA ARG A 59 -3.49 14.06 -31.91
C ARG A 59 -4.93 14.58 -31.88
N PHE A 60 -5.53 14.65 -30.71
CA PHE A 60 -6.91 15.07 -30.49
C PHE A 60 -7.00 16.08 -29.36
N GLU A 61 -8.10 16.83 -29.34
CA GLU A 61 -8.39 17.81 -28.31
C GLU A 61 -8.79 17.13 -26.99
N PRO A 62 -8.03 17.29 -25.89
CA PRO A 62 -8.40 16.69 -24.61
C PRO A 62 -9.65 17.37 -24.03
N SER A 63 -10.44 16.63 -23.25
CA SER A 63 -11.65 17.15 -22.62
C SER A 63 -11.40 18.20 -21.52
N GLY A 64 -10.13 18.39 -21.11
CA GLY A 64 -9.73 19.37 -20.13
C GLY A 64 -8.28 19.80 -20.34
N ARG A 65 -8.00 21.07 -20.04
CA ARG A 65 -6.67 21.69 -20.10
C ARG A 65 -6.36 22.38 -18.78
N PRO A 66 -5.08 22.49 -18.39
CA PRO A 66 -4.67 23.32 -17.27
C PRO A 66 -5.04 24.79 -17.49
N GLU A 67 -5.65 25.43 -16.49
CA GLU A 67 -5.99 26.85 -16.54
C GLU A 67 -4.82 27.77 -16.14
N SER A 68 -3.82 27.24 -15.42
CA SER A 68 -2.66 28.00 -14.95
C SER A 68 -1.33 27.32 -15.30
N SER A 69 -0.26 28.10 -15.39
CA SER A 69 1.09 27.61 -15.65
C SER A 69 1.74 26.90 -14.45
N VAL A 70 1.19 27.06 -13.25
CA VAL A 70 1.64 26.39 -12.01
C VAL A 70 0.58 25.40 -11.59
N ASP A 71 0.36 24.40 -12.43
CA ASP A 71 -0.58 23.32 -12.16
C ASP A 71 0.16 22.14 -11.51
N TYR A 72 -0.39 21.64 -10.40
CA TYR A 72 0.07 20.44 -9.70
C TYR A 72 0.33 19.25 -10.63
N TYR A 73 -0.44 19.12 -11.72
CA TYR A 73 -0.29 18.01 -12.68
C TYR A 73 0.91 18.17 -13.60
N LEU A 74 1.41 19.40 -13.81
CA LEU A 74 2.59 19.69 -14.62
C LEU A 74 3.89 19.51 -13.83
N THR A 75 3.82 19.53 -12.50
CA THR A 75 5.00 19.40 -11.65
C THR A 75 5.54 17.97 -11.63
N VAL A 76 6.81 17.83 -11.98
CA VAL A 76 7.63 16.62 -11.81
C VAL A 76 7.64 16.21 -10.34
N LYS A 77 7.33 14.94 -10.08
CA LYS A 77 7.19 14.41 -8.72
C LYS A 77 8.39 13.58 -8.32
N GLU A 78 8.90 13.82 -7.12
CA GLU A 78 9.97 13.01 -6.54
C GLU A 78 9.45 11.65 -6.08
N ASN A 79 10.28 10.63 -6.30
CA ASN A 79 10.02 9.27 -5.88
C ASN A 79 10.47 9.05 -4.42
N LEU A 80 9.72 9.63 -3.49
CA LEU A 80 9.99 9.55 -2.05
C LEU A 80 8.71 9.47 -1.23
N CYS A 81 8.82 9.05 0.02
CA CYS A 81 7.71 9.12 0.96
C CYS A 81 7.40 10.58 1.30
N VAL A 82 6.17 11.03 1.01
CA VAL A 82 5.74 12.42 1.26
C VAL A 82 5.66 12.77 2.76
N VAL A 83 5.71 11.79 3.65
CA VAL A 83 5.64 11.99 5.11
C VAL A 83 7.03 12.15 5.71
N CYS A 84 7.96 11.24 5.40
CA CYS A 84 9.28 11.18 6.04
C CYS A 84 10.48 11.33 5.10
N GLY A 85 10.26 11.53 3.80
CA GLY A 85 11.34 11.73 2.81
C GLY A 85 12.08 10.46 2.37
N LYS A 86 11.76 9.28 2.91
CA LYS A 86 12.44 8.02 2.57
C LYS A 86 12.34 7.71 1.08
N ARG A 87 13.48 7.43 0.43
CA ARG A 87 13.61 7.18 -1.02
C ARG A 87 13.62 5.69 -1.39
N GLU A 88 13.21 4.82 -0.46
CA GLU A 88 13.16 3.38 -0.66
C GLU A 88 11.88 2.80 -0.06
N SER A 89 11.45 1.65 -0.58
CA SER A 89 10.33 0.86 -0.05
C SER A 89 9.04 1.68 0.17
N TYR A 90 8.69 2.50 -0.82
CA TYR A 90 7.45 3.27 -0.86
C TYR A 90 6.43 2.67 -1.84
N ILE A 91 5.17 2.92 -1.55
CA ILE A 91 4.00 2.43 -2.28
C ILE A 91 3.01 3.57 -2.51
N ARG A 92 2.14 3.41 -3.51
CA ARG A 92 1.05 4.37 -3.75
C ARG A 92 -0.04 4.18 -2.71
N LYS A 93 -0.51 5.29 -2.14
CA LYS A 93 -1.58 5.38 -1.16
C LYS A 93 -2.65 6.30 -1.72
N ASN A 94 -3.88 5.79 -1.83
CA ASN A 94 -5.04 6.63 -2.00
C ASN A 94 -5.34 7.29 -0.65
N ILE A 95 -5.29 8.63 -0.62
CA ILE A 95 -5.57 9.44 0.57
C ILE A 95 -7.06 9.33 0.92
N VAL A 96 -7.93 9.37 -0.09
CA VAL A 96 -9.35 9.04 0.08
C VAL A 96 -9.54 7.54 -0.23
N PRO A 97 -9.98 6.70 0.73
CA PRO A 97 -10.24 5.29 0.47
C PRO A 97 -11.32 5.11 -0.63
N HIS A 98 -11.18 4.03 -1.42
CA HIS A 98 -12.04 3.80 -2.59
C HIS A 98 -13.53 3.70 -2.23
N GLU A 99 -13.85 3.13 -1.07
CA GLU A 99 -15.21 3.01 -0.55
C GLU A 99 -15.89 4.38 -0.34
N TYR A 100 -15.14 5.45 -0.08
CA TYR A 100 -15.67 6.81 -0.02
C TYR A 100 -15.56 7.50 -1.36
N ARG A 101 -14.41 7.37 -2.04
CA ARG A 101 -14.13 8.04 -3.31
C ARG A 101 -15.17 7.72 -4.39
N ARG A 102 -15.78 6.53 -4.39
CA ARG A 102 -16.85 6.17 -5.35
C ARG A 102 -18.06 7.12 -5.30
N HIS A 103 -18.32 7.72 -4.14
CA HIS A 103 -19.45 8.63 -3.89
C HIS A 103 -19.13 10.09 -4.23
N PHE A 104 -17.88 10.42 -4.57
CA PHE A 104 -17.50 11.80 -4.90
C PHE A 104 -18.16 12.26 -6.22
N PRO A 105 -18.32 13.58 -6.43
CA PRO A 105 -18.69 14.14 -7.73
C PRO A 105 -17.73 13.68 -8.83
N ILE A 106 -18.22 13.54 -10.07
CA ILE A 106 -17.41 13.07 -11.21
C ILE A 106 -16.17 13.94 -11.41
N GLN A 107 -16.31 15.27 -11.23
CA GLN A 107 -15.24 16.26 -11.37
C GLN A 107 -14.06 15.99 -10.42
N MET A 108 -14.31 15.30 -9.29
CA MET A 108 -13.28 14.94 -8.30
C MET A 108 -12.75 13.52 -8.48
N LYS A 109 -13.42 12.69 -9.29
CA LYS A 109 -13.07 11.28 -9.51
C LYS A 109 -12.25 11.07 -10.78
N ASP A 110 -12.56 11.82 -11.83
CA ASP A 110 -12.14 11.47 -13.17
C ASP A 110 -10.67 11.80 -13.45
N HIS A 111 -9.92 10.78 -13.86
CA HIS A 111 -8.53 10.85 -14.35
C HIS A 111 -7.52 11.72 -13.56
N ASN A 112 -7.74 11.88 -12.25
CA ASN A 112 -6.96 12.75 -11.39
C ASN A 112 -6.06 11.94 -10.41
N SER A 113 -4.77 12.28 -10.34
CA SER A 113 -3.78 11.66 -9.44
C SER A 113 -3.53 12.45 -8.13
N HIS A 114 -4.28 13.51 -7.86
CA HIS A 114 -4.01 14.48 -6.80
C HIS A 114 -4.00 13.87 -5.39
N ASP A 115 -4.90 12.92 -5.13
CA ASP A 115 -5.03 12.22 -3.86
C ASP A 115 -4.36 10.84 -3.85
N VAL A 116 -3.44 10.60 -4.79
CA VAL A 116 -2.63 9.36 -4.85
C VAL A 116 -1.17 9.72 -4.59
N LEU A 117 -0.69 9.44 -3.38
CA LEU A 117 0.64 9.85 -2.92
C LEU A 117 1.55 8.65 -2.62
N LEU A 118 2.86 8.90 -2.50
CA LEU A 118 3.84 7.86 -2.16
C LEU A 118 4.14 7.87 -0.66
N LEU A 119 3.93 6.72 0.00
CA LEU A 119 4.27 6.52 1.40
C LEU A 119 5.21 5.32 1.55
N CYS A 120 6.24 5.42 2.40
CA CYS A 120 7.01 4.25 2.81
C CYS A 120 6.14 3.28 3.62
N THR A 121 6.52 2.01 3.68
CA THR A 121 5.73 0.98 4.36
C THR A 121 5.37 1.31 5.81
N SER A 122 6.27 1.96 6.56
CA SER A 122 6.00 2.38 7.95
C SER A 122 4.98 3.52 8.02
N CYS A 123 5.16 4.59 7.25
CA CYS A 123 4.19 5.70 7.21
C CYS A 123 2.83 5.26 6.66
N HIS A 124 2.82 4.33 5.70
CA HIS A 124 1.59 3.75 5.16
C HIS A 124 0.83 2.95 6.22
N ALA A 125 1.52 2.15 7.05
CA ALA A 125 0.90 1.42 8.14
C ALA A 125 0.26 2.37 9.17
N VAL A 126 0.97 3.43 9.53
CA VAL A 126 0.46 4.48 10.44
C VAL A 126 -0.75 5.19 9.82
N SER A 127 -0.67 5.59 8.55
CA SER A 127 -1.80 6.22 7.84
C SER A 127 -3.02 5.30 7.82
N ASN A 128 -2.87 4.01 7.50
CA ASN A 128 -3.98 3.06 7.48
C ASN A 128 -4.61 2.84 8.87
N TYR A 129 -3.82 2.92 9.94
CA TYR A 129 -4.34 2.86 11.30
C TYR A 129 -5.30 4.03 11.58
N TYR A 130 -4.87 5.26 11.28
CA TYR A 130 -5.72 6.44 11.45
C TYR A 130 -6.92 6.44 10.51
N ASP A 131 -6.75 5.98 9.26
CA ASP A 131 -7.88 5.79 8.34
C ASP A 131 -8.92 4.87 8.96
N ASN A 132 -8.53 3.71 9.50
CA ASN A 132 -9.47 2.77 10.09
C ASN A 132 -10.17 3.35 11.32
N ASN A 133 -9.48 4.11 12.16
CA ASN A 133 -10.10 4.80 13.29
C ASN A 133 -11.15 5.82 12.83
N LEU A 134 -10.81 6.67 11.85
CA LEU A 134 -11.74 7.64 11.30
C LEU A 134 -12.93 6.95 10.65
N LYS A 135 -12.69 5.88 9.88
CA LYS A 135 -13.78 5.09 9.30
C LYS A 135 -14.74 4.63 10.38
N GLN A 136 -14.24 4.01 11.46
CA GLN A 136 -15.09 3.49 12.55
C GLN A 136 -15.93 4.61 13.18
N GLN A 137 -15.34 5.78 13.40
CA GLN A 137 -16.06 6.95 13.91
C GLN A 137 -17.19 7.35 12.95
N LEU A 138 -16.89 7.49 11.65
CA LEU A 138 -17.87 7.82 10.62
C LEU A 138 -18.98 6.75 10.51
N ALA A 139 -18.64 5.47 10.71
CA ALA A 139 -19.60 4.38 10.67
C ALA A 139 -20.66 4.50 11.77
N VAL A 140 -20.25 4.89 12.97
CA VAL A 140 -21.17 5.15 14.09
C VAL A 140 -21.95 6.44 13.85
N GLU A 141 -21.26 7.53 13.51
CA GLU A 141 -21.86 8.86 13.32
C GLU A 141 -22.95 8.86 12.24
N PHE A 142 -22.69 8.19 11.11
CA PHE A 142 -23.58 8.18 9.96
C PHE A 142 -24.39 6.88 9.82
N SER A 143 -24.38 6.00 10.84
CA SER A 143 -25.06 4.71 10.79
C SER A 143 -24.72 3.88 9.54
N ALA A 144 -23.43 3.89 9.15
CA ALA A 144 -22.90 3.31 7.92
C ALA A 144 -21.82 2.27 8.25
N PRO A 145 -22.21 1.03 8.64
CA PRO A 145 -21.28 0.02 9.15
C PRO A 145 -20.19 -0.38 8.15
N ILE A 146 -18.96 -0.53 8.63
CA ILE A 146 -17.80 -0.91 7.81
C ILE A 146 -17.74 -2.42 7.68
N GLY A 147 -18.04 -2.91 6.48
CA GLY A 147 -17.69 -4.25 6.02
C GLY A 147 -18.63 -5.36 6.48
N CYS A 148 -18.97 -6.22 5.52
CA CYS A 148 -19.08 -7.64 5.80
C CYS A 148 -17.65 -8.17 6.08
N GLU A 149 -17.43 -8.63 7.31
CA GLU A 149 -16.42 -9.53 7.92
C GLU A 149 -14.96 -9.68 7.43
N GLU A 150 -14.53 -9.38 6.20
CA GLU A 150 -13.25 -9.93 5.70
C GLU A 150 -12.03 -8.97 5.72
N GLY A 151 -12.22 -7.67 5.98
CA GLY A 151 -11.17 -6.66 5.76
C GLY A 151 -10.41 -6.18 6.99
N MET A 152 -10.88 -6.50 8.20
CA MET A 152 -10.38 -5.88 9.42
C MET A 152 -9.14 -6.59 9.94
N ARG A 153 -7.99 -6.39 9.29
CA ARG A 153 -6.69 -6.68 9.92
C ARG A 153 -6.45 -5.65 11.01
N MET A 154 -7.07 -5.86 12.17
CA MET A 154 -6.65 -5.23 13.41
C MET A 154 -5.16 -5.47 13.62
N LEU A 155 -4.45 -4.46 14.13
CA LEU A 155 -3.04 -4.60 14.51
C LEU A 155 -2.94 -5.74 15.50
N GLU A 156 -2.41 -6.87 15.05
CA GLU A 156 -2.15 -7.98 15.95
C GLU A 156 -0.88 -7.66 16.75
N ASP A 157 -0.90 -7.93 18.05
CA ASP A 157 0.31 -7.97 18.87
C ASP A 157 1.27 -9.01 18.24
N PRO A 158 2.46 -8.59 17.77
CA PRO A 158 3.38 -9.46 17.06
C PRO A 158 3.85 -10.65 17.91
N ILE A 159 3.96 -10.46 19.23
CA ILE A 159 4.38 -11.50 20.17
C ILE A 159 3.24 -12.53 20.30
N ARG A 160 2.01 -12.08 20.55
CA ARG A 160 0.85 -12.98 20.68
C ARG A 160 0.61 -13.77 19.39
N ARG A 161 0.76 -13.11 18.23
CA ARG A 161 0.65 -13.76 16.92
C ARG A 161 1.73 -14.83 16.73
N GLN A 162 2.97 -14.55 17.11
CA GLN A 162 4.07 -15.51 17.05
C GLN A 162 3.77 -16.74 17.91
N VAL A 163 3.36 -16.53 19.16
CA VAL A 163 3.00 -17.59 20.11
C VAL A 163 1.85 -18.46 19.59
N ARG A 164 0.80 -17.83 19.03
CA ARG A 164 -0.31 -18.56 18.40
C ARG A 164 0.13 -19.43 17.24
N SER A 165 0.99 -18.88 16.37
CA SER A 165 1.55 -19.61 15.23
C SER A 165 2.43 -20.78 15.67
N ALA A 166 3.25 -20.58 16.71
CA ALA A 166 4.10 -21.61 17.28
C ALA A 166 3.29 -22.79 17.83
N ALA A 167 2.25 -22.50 18.61
CA ALA A 167 1.38 -23.52 19.19
C ALA A 167 0.63 -24.33 18.14
N ARG A 168 0.08 -23.67 17.10
CA ARG A 168 -0.60 -24.35 15.98
C ARG A 168 0.34 -25.28 15.21
N ALA A 169 1.59 -24.85 15.00
CA ALA A 169 2.60 -25.70 14.36
C ALA A 169 2.89 -26.94 15.21
N LEU A 170 3.06 -26.79 16.53
CA LEU A 170 3.31 -27.91 17.44
C LEU A 170 2.14 -28.91 17.53
N LEU A 171 0.89 -28.44 17.41
CA LEU A 171 -0.31 -29.30 17.45
C LEU A 171 -0.60 -30.02 16.13
N HIS A 172 -0.39 -29.36 14.99
CA HIS A 172 -0.92 -29.85 13.70
C HIS A 172 0.14 -30.27 12.69
N ALA A 173 1.41 -29.88 12.84
CA ALA A 173 2.44 -30.29 11.90
C ALA A 173 2.87 -31.73 12.17
N SER A 174 2.68 -32.60 11.18
CA SER A 174 2.98 -34.04 11.26
C SER A 174 4.48 -34.35 11.37
N LYS A 175 5.35 -33.47 10.87
CA LYS A 175 6.82 -33.60 10.95
C LYS A 175 7.48 -32.23 11.14
N LEU A 176 8.02 -32.01 12.34
CA LEU A 176 8.84 -30.84 12.68
C LEU A 176 10.26 -31.31 13.02
N PRO A 177 11.31 -30.69 12.44
CA PRO A 177 12.68 -30.92 12.88
C PRO A 177 12.83 -30.64 14.38
N VAL A 178 13.64 -31.44 15.08
CA VAL A 178 13.81 -31.35 16.56
C VAL A 178 14.21 -29.94 16.99
N ASN A 179 15.18 -29.33 16.29
CA ASN A 179 15.62 -27.97 16.57
C ASN A 179 14.47 -26.96 16.47
N ARG A 180 13.63 -27.08 15.42
CA ARG A 180 12.48 -26.19 15.24
C ARG A 180 11.42 -26.41 16.32
N ARG A 181 11.22 -27.65 16.75
CA ARG A 181 10.30 -27.97 17.86
C ARG A 181 10.74 -27.28 19.15
N GLU A 182 12.02 -27.35 19.50
CA GLU A 182 12.56 -26.70 20.71
C GLU A 182 12.48 -25.16 20.64
N GLU A 183 12.77 -24.56 19.49
CA GLU A 183 12.59 -23.11 19.28
C GLU A 183 11.14 -22.68 19.59
N LEU A 184 10.15 -23.38 19.01
CA LEU A 184 8.74 -23.06 19.20
C LEU A 184 8.30 -23.26 20.65
N LEU A 185 8.80 -24.30 21.33
CA LEU A 185 8.54 -24.52 22.76
C LEU A 185 9.14 -23.40 23.61
N SER A 186 10.37 -22.97 23.30
CA SER A 186 11.04 -21.86 24.00
C SER A 186 10.27 -20.55 23.88
N GLU A 187 9.71 -20.25 22.71
CA GLU A 187 8.85 -19.07 22.50
C GLU A 187 7.60 -19.10 23.42
N ILE A 188 6.96 -20.26 23.56
CA ILE A 188 5.75 -20.42 24.39
C ILE A 188 6.11 -20.36 25.89
N ARG A 189 7.21 -21.00 26.30
CA ARG A 189 7.73 -20.92 27.68
C ARG A 189 8.00 -19.48 28.09
N ALA A 190 8.68 -18.72 27.23
CA ALA A 190 8.99 -17.32 27.48
C ALA A 190 7.73 -16.45 27.59
N PHE A 191 6.69 -16.74 26.81
CA PHE A 191 5.45 -15.96 26.84
C PHE A 191 4.59 -16.24 28.08
N TYR A 192 4.44 -17.50 28.48
CA TYR A 192 3.63 -17.89 29.63
C TYR A 192 4.41 -17.92 30.96
N LEU A 193 5.73 -17.71 30.92
CA LEU A 193 6.63 -17.81 32.07
C LEU A 193 6.52 -19.17 32.78
N VAL A 194 6.54 -20.24 31.99
CA VAL A 194 6.47 -21.63 32.47
C VAL A 194 7.67 -22.43 31.98
N ASP A 195 8.12 -23.39 32.80
CA ASP A 195 9.22 -24.29 32.45
C ASP A 195 8.76 -25.43 31.52
N ASP A 196 7.58 -26.00 31.80
CA ASP A 196 6.99 -27.10 31.04
C ASP A 196 5.75 -26.65 30.26
N VAL A 197 5.72 -27.02 28.98
CA VAL A 197 4.61 -26.75 28.07
C VAL A 197 3.76 -28.01 27.95
N THR A 198 2.56 -27.98 28.53
CA THR A 198 1.62 -29.10 28.46
C THR A 198 0.76 -29.02 27.18
N GLU A 199 0.06 -30.10 26.86
CA GLU A 199 -0.91 -30.09 25.74
C GLU A 199 -2.01 -29.04 25.93
N GLU A 200 -2.40 -28.78 27.18
CA GLU A 200 -3.36 -27.73 27.53
C GLU A 200 -2.80 -26.32 27.26
N THR A 201 -1.54 -26.07 27.63
CA THR A 201 -0.83 -24.82 27.27
C THR A 201 -0.81 -24.61 25.76
N LEU A 202 -0.57 -25.67 24.98
CA LEU A 202 -0.59 -25.59 23.52
C LEU A 202 -1.98 -25.26 22.97
N LYS A 203 -3.04 -25.90 23.49
CA LYS A 203 -4.42 -25.61 23.08
C LYS A 203 -4.79 -24.17 23.39
N ASN A 204 -4.45 -23.67 24.58
CA ASN A 204 -4.70 -22.28 24.98
C ASN A 204 -3.93 -21.30 24.09
N ALA A 205 -2.64 -21.55 23.87
CA ALA A 205 -1.79 -20.72 23.01
C ALA A 205 -2.27 -20.72 21.54
N SER A 206 -2.78 -21.85 21.02
CA SER A 206 -3.28 -21.96 19.64
C SER A 206 -4.54 -21.13 19.36
N ASN A 207 -5.27 -20.79 20.43
CA ASN A 207 -6.48 -19.99 20.44
C ASN A 207 -6.26 -18.58 21.02
N LEU A 208 -5.00 -18.20 21.27
CA LEU A 208 -4.66 -16.91 21.87
C LEU A 208 -5.26 -15.75 21.07
N GLU A 209 -5.94 -14.83 21.75
CA GLU A 209 -6.39 -13.59 21.15
C GLU A 209 -5.16 -12.73 20.84
N THR A 210 -5.04 -12.31 19.58
CA THR A 210 -3.84 -11.61 19.09
C THR A 210 -4.05 -10.13 18.88
N ARG A 211 -5.21 -9.61 19.27
CA ARG A 211 -5.48 -8.17 19.29
C ARG A 211 -4.89 -7.54 20.56
#